data_AF-A0A0F9GCB4-F1
#
_entry.id   AF-A0A0F9GCB4-F1
#
_cell.length_a   1.000
_cell.length_b   1.000
_cell.length_c   1.000
_cell.angle_alpha   90.00
_cell.angle_beta   90.00
_cell.angle_gamma   90.00
#
_symmetry.space_group_name_H-M   'P 1'
#
loop_
_entity.id
_entity.type
_entity.pdbx_description
1 polymer ?
#
loop_
_entity_poly.entity_id
_entity_poly.type
_entity_poly.pdbx_seq_one_letter_code
_entity_poly.pdbx_strand_id
1 'polypeptide(L)'
;MAVRTWDYGAPSTVWTTAANWSGDTVPIAADEVIFDSTSVVAPLTGMAIGDTGGINFDLLYFKSTYTGGIGATQVPLHTSAQKIVIEGTGTYYIEIAEVATGQDQVVPLVIVNNKDAIVYLTGEECDGSWVCEITNLLVLAGTVYIGNDGTAEKSLAVQNLYVAPIYGRKSNATVTIDNDCERLKATAYAMNIYMHDGTVISDSAAALIEMYDGAFTYGTEGGGGTTDQLITALRLLGGAFNWVPESTGGAPVITTAYLFGGSFDASSAVNDDVSKTITTLYLFKGASLDVENNMGNITITNLYSHGGVIISDSGVKIAISYNQP
;
A
#
# COMPACT_ATOMS: atom_id res chain seq x y z
N MET A 1 -3.68 30.97 4.04
CA MET A 1 -4.21 29.97 4.97
C MET A 1 -5.57 30.41 5.46
N ALA A 2 -6.57 30.04 4.69
CA ALA A 2 -7.98 30.06 5.04
C ALA A 2 -8.50 28.61 5.06
N VAL A 3 -9.66 28.40 5.67
CA VAL A 3 -10.40 27.15 5.56
C VAL A 3 -11.38 27.27 4.40
N ARG A 4 -11.34 26.32 3.47
CA ARG A 4 -12.20 26.26 2.29
C ARG A 4 -13.04 25.00 2.36
N THR A 5 -14.35 25.16 2.54
CA THR A 5 -15.29 24.04 2.59
C THR A 5 -16.00 23.92 1.25
N TRP A 6 -16.04 22.72 0.69
CA TRP A 6 -16.83 22.43 -0.50
C TRP A 6 -18.32 22.51 -0.17
N ASP A 7 -19.04 23.42 -0.80
CA ASP A 7 -20.45 23.70 -0.54
C ASP A 7 -21.36 23.52 -1.75
N TYR A 8 -20.80 23.30 -2.95
CA TYR A 8 -21.56 23.14 -4.19
C TYR A 8 -22.56 24.28 -4.43
N GLY A 9 -22.18 25.53 -4.10
CA GLY A 9 -23.04 26.70 -4.26
C GLY A 9 -23.40 27.06 -5.72
N ALA A 10 -22.72 26.49 -6.72
CA ALA A 10 -23.05 26.65 -8.15
C ALA A 10 -23.68 25.37 -8.74
N PRO A 11 -24.47 25.46 -9.83
CA PRO A 11 -25.04 24.31 -10.53
C PRO A 11 -24.00 23.57 -11.40
N SER A 12 -22.78 23.36 -10.89
CA SER A 12 -21.69 22.65 -11.56
C SER A 12 -20.82 21.93 -10.53
N THR A 13 -20.27 20.77 -10.88
CA THR A 13 -19.34 20.00 -10.03
C THR A 13 -17.87 20.34 -10.32
N VAL A 14 -17.63 21.55 -10.83
CA VAL A 14 -16.30 21.99 -11.28
C VAL A 14 -15.54 22.55 -10.09
N TRP A 15 -14.41 21.93 -9.74
CA TRP A 15 -13.55 22.33 -8.63
C TRP A 15 -13.10 23.79 -8.72
N THR A 16 -12.75 24.26 -9.91
CA THR A 16 -12.25 25.62 -10.15
C THR A 16 -13.35 26.69 -10.15
N THR A 17 -14.62 26.32 -9.94
CA THR A 17 -15.71 27.30 -9.78
C THR A 17 -15.72 27.84 -8.36
N ALA A 18 -15.38 29.12 -8.23
CA ALA A 18 -15.25 29.79 -6.94
C ALA A 18 -16.49 29.68 -6.05
N ALA A 19 -17.69 29.78 -6.63
CA ALA A 19 -18.97 29.67 -5.93
C ALA A 19 -19.33 28.26 -5.41
N ASN A 20 -18.49 27.24 -5.67
CA ASN A 20 -18.63 25.92 -5.04
C ASN A 20 -17.84 25.78 -3.72
N TRP A 21 -17.22 26.86 -3.29
CA TRP A 21 -16.39 26.91 -2.10
C TRP A 21 -16.86 28.01 -1.16
N SER A 22 -16.77 27.73 0.13
CA SER A 22 -17.08 28.70 1.17
C SER A 22 -16.33 30.02 0.97
N GLY A 23 -17.07 31.13 0.93
CA GLY A 23 -16.52 32.46 0.68
C GLY A 23 -16.24 32.75 -0.80
N ASP A 24 -16.87 31.99 -1.71
CA ASP A 24 -16.80 32.14 -3.17
C ASP A 24 -15.36 32.26 -3.68
N THR A 25 -14.47 31.39 -3.19
CA THR A 25 -13.04 31.43 -3.50
C THR A 25 -12.47 30.03 -3.59
N VAL A 26 -11.84 29.71 -4.72
CA VAL A 26 -11.16 28.43 -4.95
C VAL A 26 -9.98 28.27 -3.98
N PRO A 27 -9.76 27.06 -3.41
CA PRO A 27 -8.59 26.78 -2.59
C PRO A 27 -7.27 27.06 -3.30
N ILE A 28 -6.32 27.61 -2.55
CA ILE A 28 -4.94 27.87 -3.00
C ILE A 28 -3.94 27.14 -2.09
N ALA A 29 -2.64 27.22 -2.42
CA ALA A 29 -1.59 26.65 -1.59
C ALA A 29 -1.67 27.17 -0.14
N ALA A 30 -1.37 26.27 0.81
CA ALA A 30 -1.45 26.48 2.26
C ALA A 30 -2.85 26.79 2.82
N ASP A 31 -3.93 26.61 2.05
CA ASP A 31 -5.28 26.56 2.62
C ASP A 31 -5.57 25.16 3.20
N GLU A 32 -6.53 25.10 4.13
CA GLU A 32 -7.16 23.85 4.56
C GLU A 32 -8.40 23.60 3.69
N VAL A 33 -8.49 22.43 3.08
CA VAL A 33 -9.60 22.01 2.23
C VAL A 33 -10.45 20.99 2.97
N ILE A 34 -11.73 21.31 3.14
CA ILE A 34 -12.67 20.51 3.91
C ILE A 34 -13.84 20.05 3.04
N PHE A 35 -14.13 18.77 3.11
CA PHE A 35 -15.37 18.16 2.65
C PHE A 35 -16.13 17.67 3.88
N ASP A 36 -17.37 18.14 4.07
CA ASP A 36 -18.23 17.73 5.18
C ASP A 36 -19.71 17.70 4.76
N SER A 37 -20.65 17.71 5.70
CA SER A 37 -22.08 17.62 5.36
C SER A 37 -22.65 18.87 4.67
N THR A 38 -21.87 19.94 4.49
CA THR A 38 -22.30 21.14 3.76
C THR A 38 -22.72 20.80 2.33
N SER A 39 -21.99 19.89 1.69
CA SER A 39 -22.40 19.25 0.44
C SER A 39 -21.84 17.84 0.34
N VAL A 40 -22.67 16.91 -0.12
CA VAL A 40 -22.27 15.52 -0.43
C VAL A 40 -22.13 15.29 -1.93
N VAL A 41 -22.27 16.33 -2.75
CA VAL A 41 -22.08 16.24 -4.20
C VAL A 41 -20.59 16.26 -4.49
N ALA A 42 -20.04 15.21 -5.09
CA ALA A 42 -18.63 15.17 -5.43
C ALA A 42 -18.27 16.22 -6.48
N PRO A 43 -17.11 16.90 -6.35
CA PRO A 43 -16.47 17.51 -7.50
C PRO A 43 -16.02 16.41 -8.46
N LEU A 44 -16.30 16.56 -9.75
CA LEU A 44 -16.03 15.55 -10.78
C LEU A 44 -15.13 16.08 -11.90
N THR A 45 -14.89 17.40 -11.95
CA THR A 45 -14.13 18.06 -13.01
C THR A 45 -13.30 19.20 -12.45
N GLY A 46 -12.26 19.63 -13.19
CA GLY A 46 -11.39 20.72 -12.77
C GLY A 46 -10.36 20.34 -11.71
N MET A 47 -10.07 19.04 -11.54
CA MET A 47 -9.16 18.51 -10.52
C MET A 47 -7.86 17.91 -11.11
N ALA A 48 -7.70 17.97 -12.44
CA ALA A 48 -6.61 17.36 -13.19
C ALA A 48 -5.32 18.20 -13.18
N ILE A 49 -4.22 17.62 -13.66
CA ILE A 49 -2.94 18.29 -13.92
C ILE A 49 -3.18 19.55 -14.76
N GLY A 50 -2.80 20.71 -14.22
CA GLY A 50 -3.00 22.02 -14.85
C GLY A 50 -4.24 22.79 -14.38
N ASP A 51 -5.29 22.10 -13.90
CA ASP A 51 -6.45 22.76 -13.26
C ASP A 51 -6.19 23.00 -11.76
N THR A 52 -5.59 22.02 -11.09
CA THR A 52 -5.11 22.13 -9.71
C THR A 52 -3.59 22.15 -9.65
N GLY A 53 -2.89 21.44 -10.54
CA GLY A 53 -1.41 21.45 -10.59
C GLY A 53 -0.76 21.03 -9.27
N GLY A 54 -1.27 19.98 -8.63
CA GLY A 54 -0.68 19.46 -7.40
C GLY A 54 -0.65 20.48 -6.27
N ILE A 55 -1.79 21.08 -5.90
CA ILE A 55 -1.79 22.14 -4.88
C ILE A 55 -1.27 21.61 -3.54
N ASN A 56 -0.26 22.28 -2.98
CA ASN A 56 0.25 22.04 -1.64
C ASN A 56 -0.69 22.66 -0.59
N PHE A 57 -1.78 21.96 -0.28
CA PHE A 57 -2.67 22.32 0.83
C PHE A 57 -1.98 22.06 2.18
N ASP A 58 -2.36 22.80 3.21
CA ASP A 58 -1.93 22.45 4.57
C ASP A 58 -2.65 21.17 5.03
N LEU A 59 -3.93 21.05 4.68
CA LEU A 59 -4.77 19.90 5.00
C LEU A 59 -5.78 19.66 3.86
N LEU A 60 -5.95 18.40 3.48
CA LEU A 60 -7.11 17.91 2.73
C LEU A 60 -7.88 16.93 3.61
N TYR A 61 -9.10 17.30 4.01
CA TYR A 61 -9.87 16.54 5.00
C TYR A 61 -11.30 16.25 4.52
N PHE A 62 -11.59 14.98 4.32
CA PHE A 62 -12.93 14.44 4.12
C PHE A 62 -13.47 13.99 5.47
N LYS A 63 -14.27 14.84 6.12
CA LYS A 63 -14.83 14.55 7.45
C LYS A 63 -15.78 13.36 7.40
N SER A 64 -15.98 12.72 8.55
CA SER A 64 -16.92 11.59 8.72
C SER A 64 -18.36 11.85 8.27
N THR A 65 -18.77 13.10 8.18
CA THR A 65 -20.10 13.50 7.71
C THR A 65 -20.20 13.65 6.19
N TYR A 66 -19.09 13.57 5.46
CA TYR A 66 -19.07 13.61 4.00
C TYR A 66 -19.32 12.23 3.39
N THR A 67 -20.16 12.16 2.36
CA THR A 67 -20.53 10.88 1.72
C THR A 67 -20.37 10.88 0.19
N GLY A 68 -19.76 11.91 -0.39
CA GLY A 68 -19.76 12.15 -1.84
C GLY A 68 -18.64 11.45 -2.63
N GLY A 69 -17.51 11.11 -2.00
CA GLY A 69 -16.29 10.69 -2.71
C GLY A 69 -15.55 11.85 -3.38
N ILE A 70 -14.47 11.57 -4.12
CA ILE A 70 -13.71 12.55 -4.89
C ILE A 70 -13.11 11.93 -6.15
N GLY A 71 -13.16 12.64 -7.28
CA GLY A 71 -12.47 12.24 -8.50
C GLY A 71 -13.02 10.98 -9.16
N ALA A 72 -12.31 10.55 -10.20
CA ALA A 72 -12.51 9.28 -10.91
C ALA A 72 -11.15 8.78 -11.41
N THR A 73 -11.04 7.51 -11.83
CA THR A 73 -9.81 6.93 -12.40
C THR A 73 -9.13 7.85 -13.42
N GLN A 74 -9.88 8.41 -14.37
CA GLN A 74 -9.33 9.24 -15.45
C GLN A 74 -9.14 10.72 -15.05
N VAL A 75 -9.73 11.13 -13.93
CA VAL A 75 -9.72 12.52 -13.43
C VAL A 75 -9.59 12.47 -11.91
N PRO A 76 -8.46 11.98 -11.37
CA PRO A 76 -8.25 11.94 -9.93
C PRO A 76 -8.14 13.37 -9.38
N LEU A 77 -8.15 13.51 -8.05
CA LEU A 77 -7.76 14.75 -7.40
C LEU A 77 -6.24 14.83 -7.31
N HIS A 78 -5.65 15.74 -8.07
CA HIS A 78 -4.21 16.02 -8.01
C HIS A 78 -3.90 16.93 -6.84
N THR A 79 -3.06 16.46 -5.92
CA THR A 79 -2.72 17.21 -4.71
C THR A 79 -1.32 16.89 -4.21
N SER A 80 -0.81 17.81 -3.39
CA SER A 80 0.43 17.70 -2.65
C SER A 80 0.27 18.19 -1.22
N ALA A 81 -0.90 17.92 -0.66
CA ALA A 81 -1.24 18.35 0.69
C ALA A 81 -0.20 17.85 1.71
N GLN A 82 0.13 18.67 2.71
CA GLN A 82 0.99 18.25 3.83
C GLN A 82 0.36 17.13 4.66
N LYS A 83 -0.97 17.04 4.64
CA LYS A 83 -1.73 16.00 5.31
C LYS A 83 -3.04 15.71 4.58
N ILE A 84 -3.36 14.42 4.42
CA ILE A 84 -4.64 13.96 3.90
C ILE A 84 -5.35 13.12 4.96
N VAL A 85 -6.61 13.41 5.24
CA VAL A 85 -7.44 12.66 6.20
C VAL A 85 -8.75 12.27 5.55
N ILE A 86 -9.07 10.98 5.57
CA ILE A 86 -10.29 10.41 5.00
C ILE A 86 -11.05 9.72 6.12
N GLU A 87 -12.09 10.38 6.62
CA GLU A 87 -13.06 9.82 7.56
C GLU A 87 -14.46 9.69 6.97
N GLY A 88 -14.74 10.37 5.85
CA GLY A 88 -16.01 10.27 5.13
C GLY A 88 -16.19 8.93 4.40
N THR A 89 -17.41 8.63 3.98
CA THR A 89 -17.69 7.46 3.13
C THR A 89 -17.60 7.81 1.64
N GLY A 90 -17.45 6.80 0.79
CA GLY A 90 -17.44 6.95 -0.67
C GLY A 90 -16.13 6.50 -1.28
N THR A 91 -15.96 6.79 -2.57
CA THR A 91 -14.76 6.44 -3.34
C THR A 91 -13.90 7.66 -3.57
N TYR A 92 -12.61 7.55 -3.30
CA TYR A 92 -11.64 8.63 -3.40
C TYR A 92 -10.53 8.26 -4.37
N TYR A 93 -10.38 9.04 -5.43
CA TYR A 93 -9.26 8.94 -6.37
C TYR A 93 -8.32 10.10 -6.11
N ILE A 94 -7.18 9.83 -5.46
CA ILE A 94 -6.22 10.85 -5.06
C ILE A 94 -4.89 10.53 -5.72
N GLU A 95 -4.39 11.50 -6.47
CA GLU A 95 -3.10 11.43 -7.12
C GLU A 95 -2.14 12.41 -6.47
N ILE A 96 -1.03 11.90 -5.94
CA ILE A 96 0.07 12.73 -5.47
C ILE A 96 0.74 13.32 -6.71
N ALA A 97 0.74 14.64 -6.82
CA ALA A 97 0.99 15.34 -8.07
C ALA A 97 1.94 16.51 -7.88
N GLU A 98 2.88 16.71 -8.81
CA GLU A 98 3.96 17.67 -8.67
C GLU A 98 3.45 19.12 -8.53
N VAL A 99 3.93 19.86 -7.52
CA VAL A 99 3.58 21.29 -7.34
C VAL A 99 4.41 22.20 -8.27
N ALA A 100 5.63 21.76 -8.60
CA ALA A 100 6.57 22.48 -9.46
C ALA A 100 7.62 21.53 -10.04
N THR A 101 7.90 21.69 -11.33
CA THR A 101 8.83 20.85 -12.12
C THR A 101 10.20 20.68 -11.47
N GLY A 102 10.69 19.45 -11.38
CA GLY A 102 12.08 19.14 -11.08
C GLY A 102 12.37 18.77 -9.62
N GLN A 103 11.42 18.18 -8.90
CA GLN A 103 11.65 17.70 -7.54
C GLN A 103 10.75 16.52 -7.18
N ASP A 104 11.16 15.74 -6.19
CA ASP A 104 10.26 14.76 -5.59
C ASP A 104 9.07 15.45 -4.94
N GLN A 105 7.93 14.80 -5.02
CA GLN A 105 6.72 15.26 -4.39
C GLN A 105 6.35 14.36 -3.23
N VAL A 106 6.36 14.90 -2.02
CA VAL A 106 6.17 14.13 -0.79
C VAL A 106 4.92 14.61 -0.06
N VAL A 107 4.03 13.68 0.26
CA VAL A 107 2.95 13.85 1.24
C VAL A 107 3.37 13.18 2.55
N PRO A 108 3.66 13.95 3.62
CA PRO A 108 4.15 13.39 4.87
C PRO A 108 3.21 12.39 5.55
N LEU A 109 1.90 12.60 5.43
CA LEU A 109 0.91 11.83 6.17
C LEU A 109 -0.42 11.70 5.42
N VAL A 110 -0.85 10.45 5.23
CA VAL A 110 -2.20 10.10 4.78
C VAL A 110 -2.85 9.19 5.84
N ILE A 111 -4.09 9.50 6.23
CA ILE A 111 -4.87 8.70 7.17
C ILE A 111 -6.18 8.29 6.52
N VAL A 112 -6.43 6.98 6.42
CA VAL A 112 -7.73 6.42 6.04
C VAL A 112 -8.37 5.78 7.27
N ASN A 113 -9.51 6.32 7.67
CA ASN A 113 -10.16 6.00 8.93
C ASN A 113 -11.69 5.87 8.77
N ASN A 114 -12.12 5.17 7.73
CA ASN A 114 -13.52 4.78 7.58
C ASN A 114 -13.63 3.44 6.86
N LYS A 115 -14.31 2.47 7.48
CA LYS A 115 -14.47 1.11 6.94
C LYS A 115 -15.22 1.04 5.61
N ASP A 116 -16.03 2.06 5.31
CA ASP A 116 -16.85 2.16 4.11
C ASP A 116 -16.21 3.11 3.06
N ALA A 117 -14.98 3.58 3.29
CA ALA A 117 -14.20 4.31 2.30
C ALA A 117 -13.47 3.35 1.36
N ILE A 118 -13.46 3.69 0.07
CA ILE A 118 -12.63 3.07 -0.95
C ILE A 118 -11.66 4.14 -1.45
N VAL A 119 -10.36 3.92 -1.33
CA VAL A 119 -9.35 4.93 -1.64
C VAL A 119 -8.35 4.37 -2.65
N TYR A 120 -8.18 5.09 -3.75
CA TYR A 120 -7.12 4.86 -4.73
C TYR A 120 -6.07 5.95 -4.53
N LEU A 121 -4.85 5.52 -4.22
CA LEU A 121 -3.68 6.38 -4.07
C LEU A 121 -2.73 6.09 -5.23
N THR A 122 -2.53 7.09 -6.08
CA THR A 122 -1.59 7.04 -7.20
C THR A 122 -0.56 8.16 -7.09
N GLY A 123 0.53 8.03 -7.83
CA GLY A 123 1.46 9.12 -8.09
C GLY A 123 1.31 9.57 -9.54
N GLU A 124 1.29 10.88 -9.76
CA GLU A 124 1.55 11.44 -11.10
C GLU A 124 2.95 10.98 -11.51
N GLU A 125 3.07 10.42 -12.71
CA GLU A 125 4.30 9.87 -13.26
C GLU A 125 5.44 10.85 -13.05
N CYS A 126 6.29 10.54 -12.08
CA CYS A 126 7.50 11.26 -11.94
C CYS A 126 8.47 10.68 -12.96
N ASP A 127 8.89 11.51 -13.92
CA ASP A 127 9.87 11.16 -14.93
C ASP A 127 11.08 10.45 -14.31
N GLY A 128 11.91 9.78 -15.11
CA GLY A 128 13.13 9.05 -14.68
C GLY A 128 14.09 9.73 -13.67
N SER A 129 13.81 10.94 -13.20
CA SER A 129 14.55 11.73 -12.21
C SER A 129 13.82 11.97 -10.88
N TRP A 130 12.48 11.95 -10.80
CA TRP A 130 11.71 12.33 -9.59
C TRP A 130 10.80 11.19 -9.09
N VAL A 131 10.21 11.31 -7.90
CA VAL A 131 9.23 10.35 -7.35
C VAL A 131 8.11 11.05 -6.58
N CYS A 132 6.88 10.55 -6.72
CA CYS A 132 5.73 10.87 -5.86
C CYS A 132 5.71 9.88 -4.69
N GLU A 133 5.66 10.41 -3.47
CA GLU A 133 5.90 9.64 -2.27
C GLU A 133 4.90 9.98 -1.15
N ILE A 134 4.48 8.95 -0.42
CA ILE A 134 3.87 9.09 0.91
C ILE A 134 4.85 8.61 1.97
N THR A 135 5.22 9.47 2.91
CA THR A 135 6.14 9.10 3.99
C THR A 135 5.47 8.17 5.01
N ASN A 136 4.23 8.47 5.42
CA ASN A 136 3.45 7.64 6.33
C ASN A 136 2.00 7.49 5.85
N LEU A 137 1.60 6.26 5.56
CA LEU A 137 0.23 5.90 5.24
C LEU A 137 -0.36 5.08 6.38
N LEU A 138 -1.38 5.62 7.05
CA LEU A 138 -2.08 4.97 8.15
C LEU A 138 -3.45 4.49 7.66
N VAL A 139 -3.61 3.18 7.52
CA VAL A 139 -4.88 2.54 7.18
C VAL A 139 -5.49 1.97 8.46
N LEU A 140 -6.35 2.77 9.08
CA LEU A 140 -7.07 2.44 10.31
C LEU A 140 -8.45 1.83 10.02
N ALA A 141 -9.02 2.11 8.86
CA ALA A 141 -10.15 1.39 8.28
C ALA A 141 -10.31 1.75 6.79
N GLY A 142 -11.02 0.92 6.03
CA GLY A 142 -11.35 1.13 4.61
C GLY A 142 -10.67 0.13 3.68
N THR A 143 -10.96 0.29 2.39
CA THR A 143 -10.25 -0.42 1.31
C THR A 143 -9.32 0.56 0.61
N VAL A 144 -8.04 0.25 0.54
CA VAL A 144 -7.01 1.12 -0.05
C VAL A 144 -6.27 0.40 -1.18
N TYR A 145 -6.14 1.06 -2.32
CA TYR A 145 -5.34 0.63 -3.46
C TYR A 145 -4.16 1.58 -3.64
N ILE A 146 -2.96 1.04 -3.85
CA ILE A 146 -1.71 1.79 -4.01
C ILE A 146 -1.09 1.41 -5.36
N GLY A 147 -0.71 2.40 -6.17
CA GLY A 147 0.15 2.21 -7.35
C GLY A 147 -0.55 1.93 -8.69
N ASN A 148 -1.86 1.65 -8.71
CA ASN A 148 -2.58 1.45 -9.97
C ASN A 148 -4.07 1.79 -9.86
N ASP A 149 -4.56 2.57 -10.83
CA ASP A 149 -5.96 2.97 -10.98
C ASP A 149 -6.73 2.17 -12.06
N GLY A 150 -6.06 1.19 -12.69
CA GLY A 150 -6.54 0.40 -13.82
C GLY A 150 -6.05 0.89 -15.19
N THR A 151 -5.22 1.94 -15.27
CA THR A 151 -4.72 2.51 -16.52
C THR A 151 -3.25 2.93 -16.45
N ALA A 152 -2.34 2.07 -16.96
CA ALA A 152 -0.88 2.26 -16.97
C ALA A 152 -0.25 2.45 -15.57
N GLU A 153 1.05 2.16 -15.47
CA GLU A 153 1.80 2.20 -14.21
C GLU A 153 1.87 3.63 -13.67
N LYS A 154 1.13 3.92 -12.60
CA LYS A 154 1.24 5.17 -11.85
C LYS A 154 1.98 4.90 -10.54
N SER A 155 3.31 4.81 -10.64
CA SER A 155 4.17 4.47 -9.52
C SER A 155 4.01 5.46 -8.37
N LEU A 156 3.67 4.93 -7.19
CA LEU A 156 3.59 5.68 -5.94
C LEU A 156 4.52 5.01 -4.92
N ALA A 157 5.55 5.72 -4.48
CA ALA A 157 6.37 5.23 -3.39
C ALA A 157 5.64 5.43 -2.05
N VAL A 158 5.69 4.43 -1.18
CA VAL A 158 5.29 4.58 0.23
C VAL A 158 6.45 4.15 1.11
N GLN A 159 6.89 5.02 2.01
CA GLN A 159 8.00 4.69 2.90
C GLN A 159 7.56 3.79 4.05
N ASN A 160 6.48 4.18 4.74
CA ASN A 160 5.94 3.43 5.87
C ASN A 160 4.42 3.27 5.74
N LEU A 161 3.98 2.03 5.58
CA LEU A 161 2.58 1.64 5.62
C LEU A 161 2.25 1.03 6.98
N TYR A 162 1.24 1.59 7.65
CA TYR A 162 0.69 1.07 8.89
C TYR A 162 -0.74 0.56 8.65
N VAL A 163 -0.94 -0.74 8.78
CA VAL A 163 -2.26 -1.39 8.71
C VAL A 163 -2.66 -1.77 10.14
N ALA A 164 -3.48 -0.94 10.75
CA ALA A 164 -3.83 -1.03 12.16
C ALA A 164 -5.33 -0.78 12.36
N PRO A 165 -6.18 -1.73 11.97
CA PRO A 165 -7.62 -1.51 11.98
C PRO A 165 -8.14 -1.16 13.38
N ILE A 166 -8.99 -0.14 13.49
CA ILE A 166 -9.63 0.21 14.76
C ILE A 166 -10.41 -0.99 15.29
N TYR A 167 -10.30 -1.21 16.59
CA TYR A 167 -10.86 -2.36 17.32
C TYR A 167 -10.22 -3.71 16.99
N GLY A 168 -9.11 -3.75 16.26
CA GLY A 168 -8.40 -4.99 15.92
C GLY A 168 -9.29 -5.97 15.15
N ARG A 169 -9.93 -5.48 14.07
CA ARG A 169 -10.78 -6.31 13.22
C ARG A 169 -10.25 -6.38 11.80
N LYS A 170 -9.86 -7.57 11.38
CA LYS A 170 -9.45 -7.90 10.01
C LYS A 170 -10.34 -7.29 8.91
N SER A 171 -11.66 -7.35 9.06
CA SER A 171 -12.61 -6.86 8.06
C SER A 171 -12.70 -5.34 7.94
N ASN A 172 -12.02 -4.60 8.83
CA ASN A 172 -12.10 -3.14 8.82
C ASN A 172 -11.05 -2.51 7.90
N ALA A 173 -9.96 -3.19 7.55
CA ALA A 173 -8.89 -2.63 6.71
C ALA A 173 -8.42 -3.65 5.67
N THR A 174 -8.50 -3.27 4.40
CA THR A 174 -7.96 -4.02 3.26
C THR A 174 -7.03 -3.12 2.47
N VAL A 175 -5.82 -3.59 2.17
CA VAL A 175 -4.85 -2.87 1.35
C VAL A 175 -4.40 -3.76 0.20
N THR A 176 -4.42 -3.21 -1.01
CA THR A 176 -3.83 -3.81 -2.20
C THR A 176 -2.72 -2.90 -2.70
N ILE A 177 -1.52 -3.45 -2.85
CA ILE A 177 -0.31 -2.73 -3.25
C ILE A 177 0.11 -3.35 -4.58
N ASP A 178 0.07 -2.55 -5.64
CA ASP A 178 0.52 -3.02 -6.95
C ASP A 178 2.05 -3.14 -7.00
N ASN A 179 2.57 -3.66 -8.11
CA ASN A 179 3.99 -3.69 -8.39
C ASN A 179 4.63 -2.30 -8.31
N ASP A 180 5.93 -2.28 -8.06
CA ASP A 180 6.77 -1.09 -8.18
C ASP A 180 6.32 0.13 -7.33
N CYS A 181 5.56 -0.13 -6.25
CA CYS A 181 5.26 0.82 -5.18
C CYS A 181 6.47 1.10 -4.26
N GLU A 182 7.63 1.34 -4.88
CA GLU A 182 8.91 1.56 -4.22
C GLU A 182 9.60 2.81 -4.75
N ARG A 183 10.59 3.30 -4.01
CA ARG A 183 11.40 4.43 -4.48
C ARG A 183 12.51 3.90 -5.37
N LEU A 184 12.37 4.07 -6.68
CA LEU A 184 13.30 3.54 -7.68
C LEU A 184 14.57 4.39 -7.95
N LYS A 185 14.84 5.47 -7.19
CA LYS A 185 15.91 6.47 -7.53
C LYS A 185 16.70 7.02 -6.35
N ALA A 186 17.94 7.46 -6.62
CA ALA A 186 18.98 8.14 -5.80
C ALA A 186 19.28 7.56 -4.39
N THR A 187 18.25 7.32 -3.60
CA THR A 187 18.22 6.48 -2.39
C THR A 187 17.10 5.48 -2.59
N ALA A 188 17.40 4.40 -3.31
CA ALA A 188 16.40 3.37 -3.56
C ALA A 188 16.00 2.70 -2.25
N TYR A 189 14.71 2.61 -1.99
CA TYR A 189 14.20 1.88 -0.85
C TYR A 189 12.86 1.24 -1.20
N ALA A 190 12.66 0.06 -0.63
CA ALA A 190 11.37 -0.63 -0.62
C ALA A 190 10.56 -0.24 0.62
N MET A 191 9.25 -0.46 0.56
CA MET A 191 8.30 -0.09 1.62
C MET A 191 8.59 -0.83 2.94
N ASN A 192 8.38 -0.15 4.08
CA ASN A 192 8.19 -0.81 5.37
C ASN A 192 6.70 -0.99 5.65
N ILE A 193 6.26 -2.21 5.94
CA ILE A 193 4.88 -2.55 6.25
C ILE A 193 4.79 -3.02 7.70
N TYR A 194 4.00 -2.31 8.49
CA TYR A 194 3.68 -2.63 9.87
C TYR A 194 2.20 -3.00 9.96
N MET A 195 1.92 -4.27 10.21
CA MET A 195 0.57 -4.83 10.20
C MET A 195 0.20 -5.37 11.58
N HIS A 196 -0.82 -4.77 12.21
CA HIS A 196 -1.35 -5.25 13.48
C HIS A 196 -2.49 -6.26 13.32
N ASP A 197 -3.31 -6.09 12.28
CA ASP A 197 -4.39 -6.97 11.81
C ASP A 197 -4.83 -6.43 10.43
N GLY A 198 -5.84 -7.01 9.78
CA GLY A 198 -6.34 -6.57 8.46
C GLY A 198 -6.08 -7.57 7.35
N THR A 199 -6.27 -7.13 6.12
CA THR A 199 -5.87 -7.88 4.92
C THR A 199 -4.94 -7.04 4.07
N VAL A 200 -3.79 -7.58 3.69
CA VAL A 200 -2.85 -6.95 2.75
C VAL A 200 -2.57 -7.91 1.61
N ILE A 201 -2.62 -7.41 0.37
CA ILE A 201 -2.14 -8.09 -0.82
C ILE A 201 -1.08 -7.19 -1.44
N SER A 202 0.10 -7.71 -1.74
CA SER A 202 1.21 -6.91 -2.24
C SER A 202 2.00 -7.62 -3.31
N ASP A 203 2.23 -6.92 -4.43
CA ASP A 203 3.14 -7.33 -5.50
C ASP A 203 4.45 -6.53 -5.54
N SER A 204 4.59 -5.53 -4.66
CA SER A 204 5.80 -4.70 -4.55
C SER A 204 6.87 -5.30 -3.62
N ALA A 205 8.14 -4.94 -3.84
CA ALA A 205 9.23 -5.24 -2.92
C ALA A 205 9.00 -4.61 -1.53
N ALA A 206 9.55 -5.24 -0.49
CA ALA A 206 9.46 -4.73 0.87
C ALA A 206 10.82 -4.76 1.60
N ALA A 207 11.16 -3.65 2.25
CA ALA A 207 12.33 -3.60 3.14
C ALA A 207 12.04 -4.35 4.45
N LEU A 208 10.84 -4.16 4.99
CA LEU A 208 10.37 -4.83 6.19
C LEU A 208 8.89 -5.16 6.05
N ILE A 209 8.51 -6.38 6.42
CA ILE A 209 7.15 -6.73 6.76
C ILE A 209 7.16 -7.19 8.22
N GLU A 210 6.55 -6.42 9.11
CA GLU A 210 6.35 -6.78 10.52
C GLU A 210 4.86 -6.98 10.79
N MET A 211 4.47 -8.21 11.04
CA MET A 211 3.07 -8.65 11.12
C MET A 211 2.76 -9.26 12.48
N TYR A 212 1.81 -8.67 13.21
CA TYR A 212 1.35 -9.16 14.51
C TYR A 212 0.12 -10.07 14.39
N ASP A 213 -0.78 -9.80 13.45
CA ASP A 213 -1.96 -10.61 13.15
C ASP A 213 -2.53 -10.28 11.75
N GLY A 214 -3.62 -10.93 11.35
CA GLY A 214 -4.38 -10.69 10.12
C GLY A 214 -4.02 -11.65 8.99
N ALA A 215 -4.23 -11.23 7.74
CA ALA A 215 -3.75 -11.99 6.57
C ALA A 215 -2.96 -11.12 5.59
N PHE A 216 -1.80 -11.62 5.21
CA PHE A 216 -0.94 -11.02 4.21
C PHE A 216 -0.76 -12.00 3.06
N THR A 217 -0.97 -11.57 1.83
CA THR A 217 -0.60 -12.33 0.63
C THR A 217 0.46 -11.55 -0.13
N TYR A 218 1.61 -12.17 -0.35
CA TYR A 218 2.71 -11.60 -1.13
C TYR A 218 2.79 -12.29 -2.49
N GLY A 219 2.63 -11.51 -3.56
CA GLY A 219 2.42 -11.97 -4.92
C GLY A 219 0.94 -12.09 -5.30
N THR A 220 0.68 -12.12 -6.60
CA THR A 220 -0.63 -12.30 -7.20
C THR A 220 -0.82 -13.70 -7.73
N GLU A 221 -2.03 -14.21 -7.56
CA GLU A 221 -2.44 -15.47 -8.15
C GLU A 221 -2.76 -15.29 -9.65
N GLY A 222 -1.73 -15.29 -10.51
CA GLY A 222 -1.88 -15.45 -11.96
C GLY A 222 -1.87 -14.17 -12.81
N GLY A 223 -0.94 -13.24 -12.56
CA GLY A 223 -0.81 -11.98 -13.27
C GLY A 223 0.64 -11.69 -13.63
N GLY A 224 0.99 -11.85 -14.92
CA GLY A 224 2.27 -11.53 -15.57
C GLY A 224 3.36 -10.96 -14.67
N GLY A 225 4.23 -11.84 -14.17
CA GLY A 225 5.12 -11.59 -13.06
C GLY A 225 6.03 -10.36 -13.17
N THR A 226 6.34 -9.81 -12.00
CA THR A 226 7.23 -8.65 -11.81
C THR A 226 8.68 -9.11 -11.66
N THR A 227 9.66 -8.21 -11.85
CA THR A 227 11.09 -8.57 -11.83
C THR A 227 11.72 -8.55 -10.43
N ASP A 228 11.07 -7.94 -9.44
CA ASP A 228 11.71 -7.55 -8.17
C ASP A 228 10.89 -7.94 -6.92
N GLN A 229 10.57 -9.22 -6.80
CA GLN A 229 9.85 -9.76 -5.63
C GLN A 229 10.80 -10.12 -4.47
N LEU A 230 11.35 -9.07 -3.85
CA LEU A 230 12.28 -9.14 -2.72
C LEU A 230 11.63 -8.65 -1.42
N ILE A 231 11.75 -9.47 -0.38
CA ILE A 231 11.53 -9.04 1.01
C ILE A 231 12.88 -9.07 1.73
N THR A 232 13.35 -7.92 2.19
CA THR A 232 14.62 -7.86 2.94
C THR A 232 14.46 -8.48 4.34
N ALA A 233 13.42 -8.08 5.09
CA ALA A 233 13.14 -8.65 6.39
C ALA A 233 11.65 -8.98 6.56
N LEU A 234 11.34 -10.22 6.95
CA LEU A 234 10.01 -10.62 7.41
C LEU A 234 10.07 -10.92 8.91
N ARG A 235 9.13 -10.35 9.67
CA ARG A 235 8.89 -10.64 11.08
C ARG A 235 7.43 -11.02 11.25
N LEU A 236 7.16 -12.32 11.37
CA LEU A 236 5.83 -12.87 11.59
C LEU A 236 5.65 -13.20 13.08
N LEU A 237 4.89 -12.38 13.79
CA LEU A 237 4.55 -12.59 15.19
C LEU A 237 3.22 -13.34 15.37
N GLY A 238 2.33 -13.28 14.37
CA GLY A 238 1.03 -13.95 14.35
C GLY A 238 0.31 -13.79 13.00
N GLY A 239 -0.92 -14.29 12.90
CA GLY A 239 -1.73 -14.26 11.68
C GLY A 239 -1.28 -15.24 10.59
N ALA A 240 -1.70 -14.99 9.34
CA ALA A 240 -1.43 -15.83 8.18
C ALA A 240 -0.68 -15.06 7.08
N PHE A 241 0.47 -15.55 6.67
CA PHE A 241 1.29 -15.00 5.59
C PHE A 241 1.34 -16.01 4.43
N ASN A 242 0.70 -15.69 3.32
CA ASN A 242 0.71 -16.50 2.10
C ASN A 242 1.79 -15.97 1.15
N TRP A 243 2.70 -16.83 0.73
CA TRP A 243 3.82 -16.50 -0.14
C TRP A 243 3.63 -17.16 -1.50
N VAL A 244 3.01 -16.42 -2.41
CA VAL A 244 2.66 -16.85 -3.77
C VAL A 244 3.28 -15.97 -4.86
N PRO A 245 4.59 -15.64 -4.75
CA PRO A 245 5.23 -14.71 -5.67
C PRO A 245 5.25 -15.26 -7.10
N GLU A 246 4.97 -14.39 -8.08
CA GLU A 246 5.18 -14.63 -9.50
C GLU A 246 6.41 -13.84 -9.94
N SER A 247 7.37 -14.47 -10.62
CA SER A 247 8.51 -13.73 -11.15
C SER A 247 8.95 -14.22 -12.51
N THR A 248 9.16 -13.26 -13.41
CA THR A 248 9.74 -13.47 -14.74
C THR A 248 11.21 -13.04 -14.80
N GLY A 249 11.71 -12.33 -13.78
CA GLY A 249 13.04 -11.70 -13.75
C GLY A 249 14.08 -12.31 -12.79
N GLY A 250 13.68 -13.26 -11.94
CA GLY A 250 14.58 -13.88 -10.94
C GLY A 250 13.83 -14.70 -9.89
N ALA A 251 14.52 -15.51 -9.08
CA ALA A 251 13.85 -16.23 -8.00
C ALA A 251 13.39 -15.24 -6.90
N PRO A 252 12.11 -15.21 -6.48
CA PRO A 252 11.67 -14.43 -5.34
C PRO A 252 12.48 -14.77 -4.08
N VAL A 253 12.87 -13.74 -3.32
CA VAL A 253 13.76 -13.90 -2.16
C VAL A 253 13.18 -13.26 -0.92
N ILE A 254 13.24 -13.98 0.20
CA ILE A 254 13.21 -13.42 1.54
C ILE A 254 14.63 -13.48 2.11
N THR A 255 15.26 -12.33 2.34
CA THR A 255 16.65 -12.29 2.82
C THR A 255 16.74 -12.78 4.27
N THR A 256 15.86 -12.31 5.16
CA THR A 256 15.78 -12.81 6.53
C THR A 256 14.34 -12.91 6.99
N ALA A 257 13.96 -14.09 7.51
CA ALA A 257 12.65 -14.34 8.11
C ALA A 257 12.80 -14.70 9.59
N TYR A 258 12.04 -14.01 10.45
CA TYR A 258 11.82 -14.36 11.84
C TYR A 258 10.36 -14.77 12.01
N LEU A 259 10.12 -16.05 12.22
CA LEU A 259 8.77 -16.59 12.43
C LEU A 259 8.60 -16.89 13.92
N PHE A 260 8.08 -15.91 14.67
CA PHE A 260 7.82 -16.01 16.11
C PHE A 260 6.48 -16.69 16.41
N GLY A 261 5.49 -16.55 15.52
CA GLY A 261 4.17 -17.16 15.62
C GLY A 261 3.46 -17.16 14.27
N GLY A 262 2.19 -17.59 14.24
CA GLY A 262 1.36 -17.58 13.02
C GLY A 262 1.70 -18.68 12.02
N SER A 263 1.08 -18.59 10.84
CA SER A 263 1.31 -19.51 9.72
C SER A 263 1.95 -18.78 8.56
N PHE A 264 3.14 -19.21 8.16
CA PHE A 264 3.73 -18.89 6.86
C PHE A 264 3.37 -20.03 5.91
N ASP A 265 2.71 -19.72 4.81
CA ASP A 265 2.20 -20.68 3.83
C ASP A 265 2.77 -20.38 2.44
N ALA A 266 3.59 -21.28 1.92
CA ALA A 266 4.07 -21.27 0.53
C ALA A 266 3.59 -22.50 -0.25
N SER A 267 2.57 -23.19 0.24
CA SER A 267 2.08 -24.47 -0.28
C SER A 267 1.12 -24.32 -1.46
N SER A 268 0.74 -23.09 -1.81
CA SER A 268 -0.20 -22.84 -2.91
C SER A 268 0.28 -23.50 -4.21
N ALA A 269 -0.67 -24.09 -4.93
CA ALA A 269 -0.46 -24.58 -6.29
C ALA A 269 -0.35 -23.43 -7.31
N VAL A 270 -0.59 -22.19 -6.88
CA VAL A 270 -0.39 -21.01 -7.72
C VAL A 270 1.08 -20.57 -7.63
N ASN A 271 1.69 -20.34 -8.79
CA ASN A 271 3.11 -20.01 -8.93
C ASN A 271 4.00 -21.03 -8.20
N ASP A 272 3.65 -22.31 -8.29
CA ASP A 272 4.37 -23.42 -7.67
C ASP A 272 5.60 -23.84 -8.47
N ASP A 273 5.68 -23.46 -9.75
CA ASP A 273 6.83 -23.62 -10.64
C ASP A 273 7.94 -22.59 -10.39
N VAL A 274 7.61 -21.47 -9.74
CA VAL A 274 8.55 -20.40 -9.40
C VAL A 274 9.47 -20.83 -8.25
N SER A 275 10.78 -20.88 -8.54
CA SER A 275 11.80 -21.16 -7.51
C SER A 275 11.89 -20.03 -6.50
N LYS A 276 11.79 -20.37 -5.22
CA LYS A 276 11.68 -19.42 -4.09
C LYS A 276 12.83 -19.60 -3.12
N THR A 277 13.38 -18.52 -2.56
CA THR A 277 14.53 -18.60 -1.63
C THR A 277 14.28 -17.85 -0.33
N ILE A 278 14.53 -18.52 0.80
CA ILE A 278 14.71 -17.89 2.11
C ILE A 278 16.18 -18.00 2.49
N THR A 279 16.90 -16.87 2.52
CA THR A 279 18.35 -16.90 2.79
C THR A 279 18.66 -17.23 4.24
N THR A 280 17.95 -16.63 5.19
CA THR A 280 18.09 -16.93 6.62
C THR A 280 16.73 -17.01 7.28
N LEU A 281 16.46 -18.12 7.98
CA LEU A 281 15.21 -18.38 8.68
C LEU A 281 15.46 -18.66 10.16
N TYR A 282 14.79 -17.91 11.02
CA TYR A 282 14.66 -18.20 12.44
C TYR A 282 13.22 -18.65 12.73
N LEU A 283 13.06 -19.92 13.10
CA LEU A 283 11.75 -20.56 13.27
C LEU A 283 11.49 -20.89 14.74
N PHE A 284 10.64 -20.11 15.41
CA PHE A 284 10.37 -20.26 16.83
C PHE A 284 9.14 -21.08 17.13
N LYS A 285 9.08 -21.61 18.35
CA LYS A 285 7.91 -22.31 18.88
C LYS A 285 6.66 -21.44 18.76
N GLY A 286 5.62 -21.98 18.13
CA GLY A 286 4.34 -21.30 17.91
C GLY A 286 4.13 -20.85 16.46
N ALA A 287 5.19 -20.84 15.64
CA ALA A 287 5.09 -20.63 14.20
C ALA A 287 5.05 -21.96 13.43
N SER A 288 4.35 -21.95 12.30
CA SER A 288 4.44 -22.98 11.26
C SER A 288 4.93 -22.38 9.95
N LEU A 289 5.83 -23.09 9.29
CA LEU A 289 6.25 -22.84 7.91
C LEU A 289 5.77 -24.01 7.05
N ASP A 290 4.87 -23.73 6.12
CA ASP A 290 4.43 -24.67 5.11
C ASP A 290 5.15 -24.42 3.78
N VAL A 291 5.84 -25.45 3.29
CA VAL A 291 6.54 -25.44 2.00
C VAL A 291 6.04 -26.58 1.09
N GLU A 292 4.84 -27.11 1.33
CA GLU A 292 4.18 -28.16 0.54
C GLU A 292 3.70 -27.67 -0.84
N ASN A 293 4.64 -27.31 -1.71
CA ASN A 293 4.29 -26.74 -3.01
C ASN A 293 4.34 -27.74 -4.18
N ASN A 294 4.39 -29.04 -3.91
CA ASN A 294 4.41 -30.13 -4.89
C ASN A 294 5.58 -30.13 -5.90
N MET A 295 6.45 -29.12 -5.87
CA MET A 295 7.52 -28.91 -6.85
C MET A 295 8.92 -28.95 -6.19
N GLY A 296 8.99 -28.78 -4.87
CA GLY A 296 10.24 -28.87 -4.11
C GLY A 296 11.26 -27.78 -4.49
N ASN A 297 10.80 -26.63 -4.98
CA ASN A 297 11.63 -25.53 -5.47
C ASN A 297 11.79 -24.38 -4.46
N ILE A 298 11.47 -24.62 -3.19
CA ILE A 298 11.74 -23.69 -2.09
C ILE A 298 13.10 -24.04 -1.46
N THR A 299 14.02 -23.08 -1.49
CA THR A 299 15.36 -23.20 -0.89
C THR A 299 15.44 -22.42 0.41
N ILE A 300 15.89 -23.07 1.49
CA ILE A 300 16.23 -22.41 2.76
C ILE A 300 17.73 -22.57 2.98
N THR A 301 18.50 -21.47 2.90
CA THR A 301 19.96 -21.54 2.96
C THR A 301 20.48 -21.72 4.39
N ASN A 302 19.95 -20.94 5.34
CA ASN A 302 20.30 -21.05 6.76
C ASN A 302 19.03 -21.21 7.61
N LEU A 303 18.92 -22.29 8.36
CA LEU A 303 17.80 -22.56 9.27
C LEU A 303 18.27 -22.59 10.73
N TYR A 304 17.69 -21.71 11.55
CA TYR A 304 17.79 -21.68 13.00
C TYR A 304 16.46 -22.12 13.61
N SER A 305 16.34 -23.40 13.95
CA SER A 305 15.13 -23.95 14.56
C SER A 305 15.15 -23.78 16.08
N HIS A 306 14.16 -23.04 16.59
CA HIS A 306 13.88 -22.79 18.01
C HIS A 306 12.55 -23.42 18.44
N GLY A 307 12.14 -24.52 17.79
CA GLY A 307 10.99 -25.34 18.17
C GLY A 307 9.69 -25.06 17.42
N GLY A 308 9.72 -24.34 16.30
CA GLY A 308 8.58 -24.22 15.38
C GLY A 308 8.43 -25.46 14.48
N VAL A 309 7.40 -25.44 13.63
CA VAL A 309 7.02 -26.56 12.77
C VAL A 309 7.35 -26.24 11.31
N ILE A 310 7.94 -27.20 10.60
CA ILE A 310 8.09 -27.18 9.15
C ILE A 310 7.21 -28.29 8.58
N ILE A 311 6.38 -27.94 7.60
CA ILE A 311 5.51 -28.83 6.84
C ILE A 311 6.08 -28.91 5.42
N SER A 312 6.19 -30.11 4.86
CA SER A 312 6.89 -30.35 3.59
C SER A 312 6.30 -31.56 2.89
N ASP A 313 6.28 -31.55 1.55
CA ASP A 313 5.56 -32.57 0.79
C ASP A 313 6.11 -33.97 1.08
N SER A 314 5.25 -34.98 0.92
CA SER A 314 5.71 -36.36 0.96
C SER A 314 6.74 -36.63 -0.15
N GLY A 315 7.91 -37.18 0.20
CA GLY A 315 8.92 -37.60 -0.77
C GLY A 315 9.91 -36.52 -1.22
N VAL A 316 9.86 -35.32 -0.64
CA VAL A 316 10.87 -34.28 -0.93
C VAL A 316 12.21 -34.55 -0.27
N LYS A 317 13.27 -34.03 -0.89
CA LYS A 317 14.62 -34.09 -0.35
C LYS A 317 14.88 -32.87 0.51
N ILE A 318 15.02 -33.07 1.81
CA ILE A 318 15.49 -32.05 2.74
C ILE A 318 17.03 -32.17 2.85
N ALA A 319 17.74 -31.10 2.48
CA ALA A 319 19.19 -31.02 2.65
C ALA A 319 19.52 -30.25 3.94
N ILE A 320 20.04 -30.95 4.96
CA ILE A 320 20.48 -30.34 6.22
C ILE A 320 22.01 -30.28 6.23
N SER A 321 22.56 -29.07 6.17
CA SER A 321 23.98 -28.81 6.39
C SER A 321 24.16 -28.30 7.83
N TYR A 322 24.73 -29.15 8.70
CA TYR A 322 24.95 -28.81 10.10
C TYR A 322 26.39 -28.33 10.30
N ASN A 323 26.60 -27.01 10.33
CA ASN A 323 27.86 -26.41 10.72
C ASN A 323 27.78 -25.97 12.18
N GLN A 324 28.29 -26.81 13.08
CA GLN A 324 28.53 -26.43 14.47
C GLN A 324 29.89 -25.71 14.58
N PRO A 325 30.00 -24.58 15.30
CA PRO A 325 31.17 -24.35 16.13
C PRO A 325 31.20 -25.30 17.33
#